data_AF-A0A1G1VDY0-F1
#
_entry.id   AF-A0A1G1VDY0-F1
#
_cell.length_a   1.000
_cell.length_b   1.000
_cell.length_c   1.000
_cell.angle_alpha   90.00
_cell.angle_beta   90.00
_cell.angle_gamma   90.00
#
_symmetry.space_group_name_H-M   'P 1'
#
loop_
_entity.id
_entity.type
_entity.pdbx_description
1 polymer ?
#
loop_
_entity_poly.entity_id
_entity_poly.type
_entity_poly.pdbx_seq_one_letter_code
_entity_poly.pdbx_strand_id
1 'polypeptide(L)'
;IDADEIVTPALSDEITLVTRKSDNLITGYLFKRSDLMWGRELRYGESGNIKLLRLAKKTSGKWQRAVHEEWRVEKGEIGELKNPLIHYPHQTISEFIADIDRYSTLHAQELAKEGKSANILKIMMWPKLKFIQNWVLRFGFLDGTAGFVVAFLMSFHSYLAWSKLWLTERRNT
;
A
#
# COMPACT_ATOMS: atom_id res chain seq x y z
N ILE A 1 1.14 13.88 -7.06
CA ILE A 1 0.36 12.69 -7.44
C ILE A 1 1.16 11.94 -8.47
N ASP A 2 1.06 10.62 -8.46
CA ASP A 2 1.81 9.76 -9.36
C ASP A 2 1.11 9.67 -10.73
N ALA A 3 1.79 9.18 -11.76
CA ALA A 3 1.28 9.18 -13.13
C ALA A 3 0.04 8.28 -13.34
N ASP A 4 -0.17 7.33 -12.44
CA ASP A 4 -1.29 6.38 -12.37
C ASP A 4 -2.40 6.84 -11.40
N GLU A 5 -2.28 8.02 -10.80
CA GLU A 5 -3.27 8.62 -9.89
C GLU A 5 -4.07 9.74 -10.59
N ILE A 6 -5.40 9.70 -10.47
CA ILE A 6 -6.31 10.69 -11.04
C ILE A 6 -7.08 11.40 -9.93
N VAL A 7 -6.96 12.73 -9.90
CA VAL A 7 -7.77 13.62 -9.07
C VAL A 7 -9.08 13.90 -9.78
N THR A 8 -10.20 13.44 -9.20
CA THR A 8 -11.54 13.73 -9.74
C THR A 8 -11.90 15.21 -9.56
N PRO A 9 -12.82 15.77 -10.36
CA PRO A 9 -13.31 17.14 -10.15
C PRO A 9 -13.82 17.37 -8.72
N ALA A 10 -14.58 16.42 -8.17
CA ALA A 10 -15.07 16.50 -6.79
C ALA A 10 -13.94 16.52 -5.75
N LEU A 11 -12.88 15.72 -5.94
CA LEU A 11 -11.69 15.77 -5.09
C LEU A 11 -10.93 17.09 -5.26
N SER A 12 -10.84 17.62 -6.47
CA SER A 12 -10.19 18.92 -6.72
C SER A 12 -10.92 20.07 -6.01
N ASP A 13 -12.25 20.08 -6.09
CA ASP A 13 -13.09 21.07 -5.39
C ASP A 13 -12.93 20.94 -3.87
N GLU A 14 -12.90 19.71 -3.35
CA GLU A 14 -12.68 19.45 -1.93
C GLU A 14 -11.30 19.93 -1.47
N ILE A 15 -10.22 19.63 -2.21
CA ILE A 15 -8.87 20.12 -1.93
C ILE A 15 -8.85 21.65 -1.91
N THR A 16 -9.47 22.28 -2.91
CA THR A 16 -9.53 23.75 -3.01
C THR A 16 -10.28 24.35 -1.83
N LEU A 17 -11.37 23.72 -1.40
CA LEU A 17 -12.14 24.16 -0.25
C LEU A 17 -11.32 24.07 1.05
N VAL A 18 -10.67 22.93 1.31
CA VAL A 18 -9.93 22.72 2.57
C VAL A 18 -8.64 23.52 2.65
N THR A 19 -8.01 23.85 1.52
CA THR A 19 -6.80 24.67 1.47
C THR A 19 -7.09 26.17 1.61
N ARG A 20 -8.29 26.63 1.23
CA ARG A 20 -8.73 28.03 1.40
C ARG A 20 -9.26 28.32 2.80
N LYS A 21 -9.64 27.30 3.57
CA LYS A 21 -10.02 27.51 4.98
C LYS A 21 -8.81 27.93 5.79
N SER A 22 -8.92 29.05 6.50
CA SER A 22 -7.92 29.56 7.45
C SER A 22 -7.82 28.74 8.75
N ASP A 23 -8.31 27.50 8.75
CA ASP A 23 -8.24 26.64 9.91
C ASP A 23 -6.79 26.17 10.09
N ASN A 24 -6.14 26.71 11.12
CA ASN A 24 -4.73 26.44 11.39
C ASN A 24 -4.51 25.15 12.18
N LEU A 25 -5.57 24.51 12.67
CA LEU A 25 -5.48 23.25 13.41
C LEU A 25 -5.10 22.10 12.49
N ILE A 26 -5.75 21.98 11.33
CA ILE A 26 -5.44 20.92 10.37
C ILE A 26 -4.23 21.32 9.51
N THR A 27 -3.21 20.47 9.52
CA THR A 27 -1.94 20.70 8.86
C THR A 27 -1.54 19.59 7.90
N GLY A 28 -2.37 18.56 7.78
CA GLY A 28 -2.28 17.50 6.78
C GLY A 28 -3.64 16.90 6.42
N TYR A 29 -3.76 16.33 5.23
CA TYR A 29 -4.96 15.67 4.76
C TYR A 29 -4.63 14.29 4.17
N LEU A 30 -5.34 13.27 4.66
CA LEU A 30 -5.35 11.92 4.12
C LEU A 30 -6.32 11.83 2.94
N PHE A 31 -5.86 11.16 1.90
CA PHE A 31 -6.61 10.85 0.70
C PHE A 31 -7.00 9.40 0.78
N LYS A 32 -8.30 9.10 0.71
CA LYS A 32 -8.74 7.73 0.47
C LYS A 32 -8.33 7.36 -0.95
N ARG A 33 -7.63 6.25 -1.14
CA ARG A 33 -7.30 5.74 -2.47
C ARG A 33 -8.33 4.69 -2.89
N SER A 34 -8.76 4.74 -4.14
CA SER A 34 -9.61 3.73 -4.77
C SER A 34 -8.82 3.11 -5.92
N ASP A 35 -8.40 1.85 -5.73
CA ASP A 35 -7.60 1.11 -6.70
C ASP A 35 -8.54 0.42 -7.71
N LEU A 36 -8.41 0.74 -8.99
CA LEU A 36 -9.14 0.12 -10.09
C LEU A 36 -8.19 -0.81 -10.85
N MET A 37 -8.41 -2.12 -10.70
CA MET A 37 -7.61 -3.15 -11.35
C MET A 37 -8.49 -4.05 -12.20
N TRP A 38 -8.06 -4.27 -13.44
CA TRP A 38 -8.65 -5.26 -14.36
C TRP A 38 -10.18 -5.18 -14.47
N GLY A 39 -10.70 -3.95 -14.58
CA GLY A 39 -12.13 -3.67 -14.74
C GLY A 39 -12.94 -3.66 -13.43
N ARG A 40 -12.30 -3.73 -12.26
CA ARG A 40 -12.95 -3.74 -10.95
C ARG A 40 -12.31 -2.74 -10.00
N GLU A 41 -13.16 -2.02 -9.25
CA GLU A 41 -12.72 -1.29 -8.07
C GLU A 41 -12.50 -2.28 -6.92
N LEU A 42 -11.32 -2.28 -6.33
CA LEU A 42 -10.97 -3.13 -5.19
C LEU A 42 -11.41 -2.46 -3.88
N ARG A 43 -12.56 -2.89 -3.36
CA ARG A 43 -13.18 -2.33 -2.14
C ARG A 43 -12.81 -3.10 -0.87
N TYR A 44 -12.28 -4.30 -1.04
CA TYR A 44 -11.99 -5.24 0.02
C TYR A 44 -10.53 -5.69 -0.04
N GLY A 45 -10.15 -6.69 0.74
CA GLY A 45 -8.76 -7.10 0.84
C GLY A 45 -7.87 -6.00 1.43
N GLU A 46 -6.59 -6.01 1.09
CA GLU A 46 -5.65 -4.98 1.56
C GLU A 46 -5.74 -3.63 0.83
N SER A 47 -6.32 -3.60 -0.37
CA SER A 47 -6.52 -2.36 -1.13
C SER A 47 -7.74 -1.55 -0.69
N GLY A 48 -8.71 -2.18 0.00
CA GLY A 48 -10.03 -1.60 0.25
C GLY A 48 -10.10 -0.37 1.17
N ASN A 49 -9.08 -0.09 1.98
CA ASN A 49 -9.09 1.03 2.92
C ASN A 49 -7.73 1.75 3.00
N ILE A 50 -7.10 1.95 1.85
CA ILE A 50 -5.84 2.68 1.77
C ILE A 50 -6.09 4.17 1.96
N LYS A 51 -5.36 4.77 2.91
CA LYS A 51 -5.32 6.21 3.15
C LYS A 51 -3.89 6.71 3.02
N LEU A 52 -3.68 7.72 2.19
CA LEU A 52 -2.36 8.27 1.91
C LEU A 52 -2.29 9.73 2.34
N LEU A 53 -1.24 10.12 3.06
CA LEU A 53 -0.99 11.54 3.32
C LEU A 53 -0.38 12.18 2.07
N ARG A 54 -1.19 12.91 1.30
CA ARG A 54 -0.77 13.55 0.03
C ARG A 54 -0.79 15.08 0.06
N LEU A 55 -1.30 15.67 1.14
CA LEU A 55 -1.32 17.12 1.32
C LEU A 55 -0.93 17.45 2.76
N ALA A 56 0.07 18.30 2.94
CA ALA A 56 0.46 18.80 4.25
C ALA A 56 1.13 20.17 4.15
N LYS A 57 1.04 20.97 5.21
CA LYS A 57 1.79 22.23 5.32
C LYS A 57 3.28 21.91 5.42
N LYS A 58 4.11 22.57 4.61
CA LYS A 58 5.57 22.33 4.60
C LYS A 58 6.23 22.47 5.97
N THR A 59 5.68 23.31 6.84
CA THR A 59 6.20 23.56 8.20
C THR A 59 5.64 22.60 9.26
N SER A 60 4.72 21.69 8.91
CA SER A 60 4.03 20.84 9.87
C SER A 60 4.70 19.51 10.16
N GLY A 61 5.76 19.15 9.44
CA GLY A 61 6.31 17.81 9.49
C GLY A 61 7.71 17.67 8.91
N LYS A 62 8.14 16.42 8.80
CA LYS A 62 9.42 16.00 8.23
C LYS A 62 9.24 14.74 7.39
N TRP A 63 10.09 14.56 6.39
CA TRP A 63 10.19 13.30 5.67
C TRP A 63 10.75 12.21 6.59
N GLN A 64 10.10 11.05 6.61
CA GLN A 64 10.58 9.85 7.26
C GLN A 64 10.96 8.78 6.23
N ARG A 65 12.04 8.04 6.56
CA ARG A 65 12.64 6.95 5.77
C ARG A 65 13.33 7.43 4.49
N ALA A 66 14.45 6.81 4.15
CA ALA A 66 15.19 7.08 2.91
C ALA A 66 14.60 6.34 1.69
N VAL A 67 13.70 5.38 1.94
CA VAL A 67 13.01 4.56 0.93
C VAL A 67 11.55 4.47 1.37
N HIS A 68 10.62 4.78 0.47
CA HIS A 68 9.21 5.09 0.79
C HIS A 68 9.09 6.32 1.69
N GLU A 69 9.62 7.45 1.21
CA GLU A 69 9.54 8.73 1.90
C GLU A 69 8.08 9.06 2.22
N GLU A 70 7.75 9.05 3.50
CA GLU A 70 6.44 9.44 3.99
C GLU A 70 6.58 10.76 4.76
N TRP A 71 5.76 11.75 4.41
CA TRP A 71 5.70 12.98 5.19
C TRP A 71 4.99 12.68 6.52
N ARG A 72 5.68 12.89 7.63
CA ARG A 72 5.09 12.73 8.96
C ARG A 72 4.72 14.10 9.52
N VAL A 73 3.43 14.33 9.75
CA VAL A 73 2.94 15.52 10.46
C VAL A 73 3.31 15.41 11.93
N GLU A 74 4.08 16.38 12.44
CA GLU A 74 4.50 16.50 13.84
C GLU A 74 3.73 17.61 14.58
N LYS A 75 3.13 18.55 13.84
CA LYS A 75 2.43 19.72 14.40
C LYS A 75 1.07 19.90 13.74
N GLY A 76 0.02 19.96 14.56
CA GLY A 76 -1.36 20.09 14.10
C GLY A 76 -2.02 18.74 13.82
N GLU A 77 -3.26 18.81 13.35
CA GLU A 77 -4.14 17.66 13.16
C GLU A 77 -4.13 17.18 11.70
N ILE A 78 -4.50 15.91 11.51
CA ILE A 78 -4.66 15.29 10.20
C ILE A 78 -6.16 15.16 9.91
N GLY A 79 -6.62 15.86 8.87
CA GLY A 79 -7.96 15.69 8.32
C GLY A 79 -8.02 14.55 7.32
N GLU A 80 -9.23 14.13 6.96
CA GLU A 80 -9.46 13.15 5.90
C GLU A 80 -10.36 13.76 4.81
N LEU A 81 -9.98 13.59 3.55
CA LEU A 81 -10.81 13.94 2.42
C LEU A 81 -11.82 12.82 2.14
N LYS A 82 -13.02 13.20 1.72
CA LYS A 82 -14.13 12.28 1.48
C LYS A 82 -14.06 11.68 0.08
N ASN A 83 -13.67 12.45 -0.92
CA ASN A 83 -13.60 12.00 -2.29
C ASN A 83 -12.33 11.17 -2.53
N PRO A 84 -12.41 10.03 -3.22
CA PRO A 84 -11.24 9.18 -3.41
C PRO A 84 -10.32 9.74 -4.49
N LEU A 85 -9.03 9.51 -4.29
CA LEU A 85 -8.03 9.54 -5.35
C LEU A 85 -8.14 8.23 -6.12
N ILE A 86 -8.48 8.33 -7.41
CA ILE A 86 -8.59 7.15 -8.28
C ILE A 86 -7.18 6.73 -8.66
N HIS A 87 -6.89 5.44 -8.60
CA HIS A 87 -5.57 4.90 -8.88
C HIS A 87 -5.70 3.68 -9.76
N TYR A 88 -4.90 3.60 -10.83
CA TYR A 88 -4.91 2.50 -11.78
C TYR A 88 -3.59 1.72 -11.70
N PRO A 89 -3.36 0.96 -10.62
CA PRO A 89 -2.13 0.21 -10.47
C PRO A 89 -2.08 -0.96 -11.46
N HIS A 90 -0.87 -1.26 -11.94
CA HIS A 90 -0.50 -2.44 -12.73
C HIS A 90 -1.56 -2.86 -13.78
N GLN A 91 -1.44 -2.32 -15.00
CA GLN A 91 -2.39 -2.58 -16.09
C GLN A 91 -2.37 -4.06 -16.51
N THR A 92 -1.25 -4.74 -16.30
CA THR A 92 -1.07 -6.16 -16.63
C THR A 92 -0.62 -6.99 -15.43
N ILE A 93 -0.88 -8.30 -15.50
CA ILE A 93 -0.36 -9.26 -14.51
C ILE A 93 1.17 -9.28 -14.51
N SER A 94 1.80 -9.13 -15.68
CA SER A 94 3.26 -9.07 -15.80
C SER A 94 3.86 -7.89 -15.06
N GLU A 95 3.27 -6.70 -15.18
CA GLU A 95 3.67 -5.52 -14.39
C GLU A 95 3.56 -5.78 -12.90
N PHE A 96 2.43 -6.36 -12.46
CA PHE A 96 2.24 -6.64 -11.04
C PHE A 96 3.24 -7.68 -10.51
N ILE A 97 3.54 -8.72 -11.28
CA ILE A 97 4.55 -9.72 -10.92
C ILE A 97 5.94 -9.09 -10.83
N ALA A 98 6.30 -8.20 -11.76
CA ALA A 98 7.59 -7.50 -11.74
C ALA A 98 7.73 -6.65 -10.46
N ASP A 99 6.67 -5.95 -10.07
CA ASP A 99 6.66 -5.22 -8.81
C ASP A 99 6.69 -6.13 -7.59
N ILE A 100 5.94 -7.24 -7.59
CA ILE A 100 6.01 -8.25 -6.53
C ILE A 100 7.42 -8.80 -6.35
N ASP A 101 8.15 -9.04 -7.43
CA ASP A 101 9.55 -9.46 -7.37
C ASP A 101 10.42 -8.36 -6.74
N ARG A 102 10.29 -7.11 -7.18
CA ARG A 102 11.03 -5.98 -6.61
C ARG A 102 10.73 -5.75 -5.12
N TYR A 103 9.46 -5.66 -4.76
CA TYR A 103 9.02 -5.36 -3.40
C TYR A 103 9.24 -6.52 -2.42
N SER A 104 9.15 -7.78 -2.88
CA SER A 104 9.51 -8.92 -2.01
C SER A 104 10.99 -8.91 -1.63
N THR A 105 11.87 -8.41 -2.49
CA THR A 105 13.29 -8.24 -2.15
C THR A 105 13.47 -7.20 -1.06
N LEU A 106 12.80 -6.05 -1.16
CA LEU A 106 12.83 -5.01 -0.13
C LEU A 106 12.25 -5.52 1.20
N HIS A 107 11.15 -6.27 1.15
CA HIS A 107 10.55 -6.88 2.33
C HIS A 107 11.49 -7.90 2.99
N ALA A 108 12.18 -8.74 2.21
CA ALA A 108 13.19 -9.66 2.75
C ALA A 108 14.32 -8.92 3.47
N GLN A 109 14.80 -7.81 2.91
CA GLN A 109 15.82 -6.97 3.55
C GLN A 109 15.32 -6.36 4.86
N GLU A 110 14.08 -5.91 4.91
CA GLU A 110 13.50 -5.36 6.14
C GLU A 110 13.34 -6.43 7.22
N LEU A 111 12.86 -7.63 6.86
CA LEU A 111 12.80 -8.77 7.78
C LEU A 111 14.19 -9.10 8.37
N ALA A 112 15.25 -9.04 7.55
CA ALA A 112 16.62 -9.23 8.02
C ALA A 112 17.05 -8.13 9.01
N LYS A 113 16.76 -6.86 8.72
CA LYS A 113 17.05 -5.73 9.63
C LYS A 113 16.31 -5.83 10.95
N GLU A 114 15.10 -6.39 10.93
CA GLU A 114 14.31 -6.70 12.13
C GLU A 114 14.82 -7.92 12.91
N GLY A 115 15.92 -8.55 12.48
CA GLY A 115 16.48 -9.75 13.10
C GLY A 115 15.61 -11.00 12.94
N LYS A 116 14.70 -11.02 11.95
CA LYS A 116 13.91 -12.22 11.63
C LYS A 116 14.78 -13.19 10.84
N SER A 117 14.58 -14.47 11.10
CA SER A 117 15.16 -15.56 10.30
C SER A 117 14.12 -16.34 9.51
N ALA A 118 14.50 -16.86 8.35
CA ALA A 118 13.61 -17.69 7.54
C ALA A 118 13.76 -19.18 7.88
N ASN A 119 12.65 -19.91 7.79
CA ASN A 119 12.65 -21.36 7.85
C ASN A 119 11.50 -21.90 6.98
N ILE A 120 11.51 -23.21 6.74
CA ILE A 120 10.52 -23.84 5.86
C ILE A 120 9.07 -23.61 6.32
N LEU A 121 8.82 -23.59 7.64
CA LEU A 121 7.50 -23.33 8.21
C LEU A 121 7.02 -21.91 7.85
N LYS A 122 7.88 -20.90 7.97
CA LYS A 122 7.55 -19.52 7.61
C LYS A 122 7.29 -19.37 6.11
N ILE A 123 8.14 -19.98 5.27
CA ILE A 123 7.98 -19.98 3.81
C ILE A 123 6.63 -20.61 3.41
N MET A 124 6.18 -21.66 4.09
CA MET A 124 4.93 -22.35 3.77
C MET A 124 3.68 -21.70 4.39
N MET A 125 3.76 -21.18 5.61
CA MET A 125 2.58 -20.76 6.37
C MET A 125 2.23 -19.29 6.18
N TRP A 126 3.20 -18.38 6.13
CA TRP A 126 2.91 -16.95 5.95
C TRP A 126 2.15 -16.62 4.66
N PRO A 127 2.48 -17.23 3.50
CA PRO A 127 1.71 -17.00 2.28
C PRO A 127 0.26 -17.46 2.41
N LYS A 128 0.01 -18.62 3.05
CA LYS A 128 -1.34 -19.16 3.27
C LYS A 128 -2.15 -18.23 4.18
N LEU A 129 -1.56 -17.78 5.28
CA LEU A 129 -2.18 -16.83 6.18
C LEU A 129 -2.48 -15.50 5.48
N LYS A 130 -1.55 -15.02 4.63
CA LYS A 130 -1.73 -13.80 3.84
C LYS A 130 -2.90 -13.93 2.85
N PHE A 131 -3.03 -15.08 2.19
CA PHE A 131 -4.16 -15.37 1.31
C PHE A 131 -5.48 -15.37 2.09
N ILE A 132 -5.56 -16.12 3.20
CA ILE A 132 -6.77 -16.19 4.04
C ILE A 132 -7.15 -14.80 4.56
N GLN A 133 -6.16 -14.02 5.00
CA GLN A 133 -6.37 -12.66 5.46
C GLN A 133 -7.00 -11.79 4.38
N ASN A 134 -6.45 -11.77 3.17
CA ASN A 134 -6.94 -10.90 2.10
C ASN A 134 -8.24 -11.39 1.48
N TRP A 135 -8.32 -12.69 1.18
CA TRP A 135 -9.46 -13.27 0.50
C TRP A 135 -10.67 -13.40 1.43
N VAL A 136 -10.48 -13.97 2.62
CA VAL A 136 -11.59 -14.33 3.53
C VAL A 136 -11.80 -13.25 4.59
N LEU A 137 -10.80 -12.96 5.42
CA LEU A 137 -10.98 -12.09 6.60
C LEU A 137 -11.26 -10.63 6.22
N ARG A 138 -10.69 -10.18 5.10
CA ARG A 138 -10.91 -8.84 4.55
C ARG A 138 -11.94 -8.85 3.42
N PHE A 139 -12.71 -9.92 3.27
CA PHE A 139 -13.79 -10.06 2.28
C PHE A 139 -13.38 -9.80 0.83
N GLY A 140 -12.11 -10.04 0.46
CA GLY A 140 -11.62 -9.87 -0.91
C GLY A 140 -12.44 -10.64 -1.95
N PHE A 141 -13.14 -11.70 -1.54
CA PHE A 141 -14.07 -12.43 -2.40
C PHE A 141 -15.24 -11.60 -2.93
N LEU A 142 -15.59 -10.48 -2.29
CA LEU A 142 -16.63 -9.56 -2.77
C LEU A 142 -16.16 -8.71 -3.98
N ASP A 143 -14.84 -8.67 -4.24
CA ASP A 143 -14.27 -8.06 -5.45
C ASP A 143 -14.18 -9.06 -6.62
N GLY A 144 -14.69 -10.29 -6.45
CA GLY A 144 -14.75 -11.30 -7.50
C GLY A 144 -13.36 -11.74 -7.99
N THR A 145 -13.21 -11.94 -9.30
CA THR A 145 -11.97 -12.45 -9.90
C THR A 145 -10.77 -11.53 -9.65
N ALA A 146 -10.96 -10.21 -9.73
CA ALA A 146 -9.87 -9.26 -9.45
C ALA A 146 -9.37 -9.39 -8.01
N GLY A 147 -10.29 -9.46 -7.05
CA GLY A 147 -9.95 -9.70 -5.64
C GLY A 147 -9.20 -11.02 -5.42
N PHE A 148 -9.56 -12.08 -6.16
CA PHE A 148 -8.90 -13.38 -6.03
C PHE A 148 -7.46 -13.31 -6.52
N VAL A 149 -7.27 -12.74 -7.72
CA VAL A 149 -5.96 -12.58 -8.33
C VAL A 149 -5.06 -11.73 -7.45
N VAL A 150 -5.56 -10.61 -6.91
CA VAL A 150 -4.79 -9.77 -5.97
C VAL A 150 -4.45 -10.54 -4.69
N ALA A 151 -5.41 -11.22 -4.07
CA ALA A 151 -5.15 -12.00 -2.85
C ALA A 151 -4.08 -13.08 -3.07
N PHE A 152 -4.12 -13.75 -4.23
CA PHE A 152 -3.14 -14.76 -4.62
C PHE A 152 -1.76 -14.15 -4.90
N LEU A 153 -1.70 -13.07 -5.67
CA LEU A 153 -0.44 -12.39 -5.98
C LEU A 153 0.23 -11.80 -4.73
N MET A 154 -0.55 -11.29 -3.78
CA MET A 154 -0.03 -10.81 -2.49
C MET A 154 0.39 -11.95 -1.54
N SER A 155 -0.22 -13.13 -1.66
CA SER A 155 0.29 -14.35 -1.05
C SER A 155 1.64 -14.74 -1.65
N PHE A 156 1.77 -14.68 -2.99
CA PHE A 156 3.02 -14.96 -3.68
C PHE A 156 4.14 -13.96 -3.32
N HIS A 157 3.80 -12.68 -3.16
CA HIS A 157 4.71 -11.67 -2.60
C HIS A 157 5.26 -12.09 -1.22
N SER A 158 4.39 -12.55 -0.32
CA SER A 158 4.82 -13.06 0.99
C SER A 158 5.73 -14.29 0.86
N TYR A 159 5.43 -15.21 -0.06
CA TYR A 159 6.25 -16.39 -0.32
C TYR A 159 7.66 -15.99 -0.79
N LEU A 160 7.74 -15.09 -1.77
CA LEU A 160 9.02 -14.60 -2.30
C LEU A 160 9.83 -13.89 -1.22
N ALA A 161 9.21 -13.06 -0.36
CA ALA A 161 9.91 -12.35 0.70
C ALA A 161 10.61 -13.32 1.68
N TRP A 162 9.91 -14.34 2.17
CA TRP A 162 10.50 -15.35 3.05
C TRP A 162 11.55 -16.21 2.35
N SER A 163 11.33 -16.54 1.08
CA SER A 163 12.26 -17.35 0.28
C SER A 163 13.57 -16.60 -0.02
N LYS A 164 13.47 -15.30 -0.30
CA LYS A 164 14.62 -14.41 -0.53
C LYS A 164 15.41 -14.14 0.74
N LEU A 165 14.73 -14.01 1.89
CA LEU A 165 15.40 -13.93 3.19
C LEU A 165 16.23 -15.20 3.44
N TRP A 166 15.62 -16.37 3.30
CA TRP A 166 16.30 -17.66 3.44
C TRP A 166 17.51 -17.82 2.51
N LEU A 167 17.37 -17.41 1.25
CA LEU A 167 18.47 -17.46 0.29
C LEU A 167 19.63 -16.54 0.69
N THR A 168 19.31 -15.36 1.24
CA THR A 168 20.30 -14.37 1.69
C THR A 168 21.06 -14.87 2.92
N GLU A 169 20.35 -15.48 3.89
CA GLU A 169 20.97 -16.08 5.08
C GLU A 169 22.01 -17.14 4.73
N ARG A 170 21.73 -17.98 3.70
CA ARG A 170 22.65 -19.03 3.24
C ARG A 170 23.88 -18.53 2.48
N ARG A 171 23.83 -17.33 1.90
CA ARG A 171 24.99 -16.73 1.22
C ARG A 171 25.99 -16.13 2.21
N ASN A 172 25.54 -15.88 3.45
CA ASN A 172 26.32 -15.27 4.51
C ASN A 172 26.87 -16.29 5.53
N THR A 173 26.57 -17.58 5.35
CA THR A 173 27.09 -18.73 6.11
C THR A 173 28.11 -19.50 5.28
#